data_AF-A0A950QDB1-F1
#
_entry.id   AF-A0A950QDB1-F1
#
_cell.length_a   1.000
_cell.length_b   1.000
_cell.length_c   1.000
_cell.angle_alpha   90.00
_cell.angle_beta   90.00
_cell.angle_gamma   90.00
#
_symmetry.space_group_name_H-M   'P 1'
#
loop_
_entity.id
_entity.type
_entity.pdbx_description
1 polymer ?
#
loop_
_entity_poly.entity_id
_entity_poly.type
_entity_poly.pdbx_seq_one_letter_code
_entity_poly.pdbx_strand_id
1 'polypeptide(L)'
;MLALFMLGMFFALGKPGQLQTYFALQSTQELKKFRLELGGQGGYFYQTLVVSIGPFLSFLLFSKARASNDSMLLLIALAMAAAVLAGKIGSFQKIPWVIYLLQLLMLFQVWKRLDFSFGRAALLLICLLAGALAASFVALPELDASQLAEFLVYRFFQVNAEVVYQTFYVYPHYLPHTWGMNIGLIHSIFGSGELSAAHTQVANFFGAEGATFDAFYIADAWVDFGYGGVMVMSLLVGFVVKSVDCFVTSMGKTPLAMALLVSGTYGLFQLMVTSAFTAFLSGGLVLIPLLVLASNGLVNDVARARIQWQR
;
A
#
# COMPACT_ATOMS: atom_id res chain seq x y z
N MET A 1 -4.52 21.77 -4.23
CA MET A 1 -5.92 21.28 -4.21
C MET A 1 -6.03 19.88 -3.62
N LEU A 2 -5.35 18.85 -4.15
CA LEU A 2 -5.50 17.48 -3.63
C LEU A 2 -5.14 17.32 -2.13
N ALA A 3 -4.04 17.94 -1.67
CA ALA A 3 -3.69 17.94 -0.24
C ALA A 3 -4.81 18.50 0.65
N LEU A 4 -5.44 19.61 0.22
CA LEU A 4 -6.56 20.24 0.91
C LEU A 4 -7.80 19.34 0.89
N PHE A 5 -8.08 18.66 -0.21
CA PHE A 5 -9.17 17.70 -0.29
C PHE A 5 -8.95 16.53 0.68
N MET A 6 -7.75 15.94 0.71
CA MET A 6 -7.42 14.84 1.61
C MET A 6 -7.54 15.26 3.08
N LEU A 7 -7.02 16.43 3.44
CA LEU A 7 -7.17 16.98 4.78
C LEU A 7 -8.63 17.31 5.10
N GLY A 8 -9.36 17.89 4.15
CA GLY A 8 -10.79 18.18 4.29
C GLY A 8 -11.59 16.92 4.59
N MET A 9 -11.35 15.83 3.86
CA MET A 9 -11.94 14.51 4.13
C MET A 9 -11.54 13.96 5.51
N PHE A 10 -10.25 14.06 5.87
CA PHE A 10 -9.77 13.64 7.19
C PHE A 10 -10.51 14.36 8.34
N PHE A 11 -10.71 15.68 8.23
CA PHE A 11 -11.46 16.45 9.21
C PHE A 11 -12.98 16.20 9.15
N ALA A 12 -13.56 16.12 7.95
CA ALA A 12 -14.99 15.87 7.76
C ALA A 12 -15.44 14.52 8.32
N LEU A 13 -14.57 13.50 8.28
CA LEU A 13 -14.79 12.19 8.88
C LEU A 13 -14.58 12.18 10.41
N GLY A 14 -14.22 13.31 11.02
CA GLY A 14 -13.99 13.41 12.46
C GLY A 14 -12.76 12.64 12.96
N LYS A 15 -11.78 12.37 12.08
CA LYS A 15 -10.60 11.56 12.40
C LYS A 15 -9.80 12.04 13.62
N PRO A 16 -9.63 13.36 13.89
CA PRO A 16 -8.94 13.81 15.10
C PRO A 16 -9.61 13.32 16.40
N GLY A 17 -10.94 13.41 16.49
CA GLY A 17 -11.69 12.93 17.65
C GLY A 17 -11.60 11.41 17.77
N GLN A 18 -11.73 10.69 16.64
CA GLN A 18 -11.58 9.24 16.62
C GLN A 18 -10.17 8.79 17.05
N LEU A 19 -9.11 9.52 16.70
CA LEU A 19 -7.74 9.24 17.17
C LEU A 19 -7.59 9.42 18.67
N GLN A 20 -8.18 10.49 19.23
CA GLN A 20 -8.19 10.70 20.69
C GLN A 20 -8.90 9.55 21.40
N THR A 21 -10.07 9.13 20.90
CA THR A 21 -10.79 7.97 21.44
C THR A 21 -9.94 6.70 21.32
N TYR A 22 -9.33 6.45 20.15
CA TYR A 22 -8.51 5.27 19.91
C TYR A 22 -7.35 5.15 20.90
N PHE A 23 -6.63 6.24 21.17
CA PHE A 23 -5.52 6.23 22.14
C PHE A 23 -5.98 6.17 23.61
N ALA A 24 -7.25 6.46 23.90
CA ALA A 24 -7.82 6.32 25.24
C ALA A 24 -8.29 4.89 25.55
N LEU A 25 -8.48 4.04 24.53
CA LEU A 25 -8.88 2.65 24.71
C LEU A 25 -7.72 1.83 25.28
N GLN A 26 -8.01 1.04 26.32
CA GLN A 26 -7.02 0.17 26.97
C GLN A 26 -7.17 -1.31 26.58
N SER A 27 -8.36 -1.72 26.12
CA SER A 27 -8.64 -3.11 25.74
C SER A 27 -8.18 -3.42 24.32
N THR A 28 -7.37 -4.47 24.16
CA THR A 28 -6.91 -4.96 22.85
C THR A 28 -8.07 -5.34 21.92
N GLN A 29 -9.18 -5.86 22.46
CA GLN A 29 -10.35 -6.25 21.67
C GLN A 29 -11.13 -5.03 21.16
N GLU A 30 -11.31 -4.02 22.01
CA GLU A 30 -11.96 -2.76 21.61
C GLU A 30 -11.14 -2.04 20.53
N LEU A 31 -9.81 -2.01 20.69
CA LEU A 31 -8.90 -1.47 19.68
C LEU A 31 -9.03 -2.19 18.33
N LYS A 32 -9.20 -3.52 18.31
CA LYS A 32 -9.40 -4.30 17.08
C LYS A 32 -10.74 -3.96 16.43
N LYS A 33 -11.83 -3.97 17.21
CA LYS A 33 -13.17 -3.63 16.73
C LYS A 33 -13.24 -2.21 16.17
N PHE A 34 -12.68 -1.24 16.89
CA PHE A 34 -12.62 0.15 16.47
C PHE A 34 -11.87 0.32 15.13
N ARG A 35 -10.77 -0.42 14.93
CA ARG A 35 -10.02 -0.44 13.66
C ARG A 35 -10.86 -1.00 12.51
N LEU A 36 -11.56 -2.11 12.74
CA LEU A 36 -12.41 -2.74 11.73
C LEU A 36 -13.56 -1.82 11.30
N GLU A 37 -14.19 -1.12 12.24
CA GLU A 37 -15.34 -0.27 11.97
C GLU A 37 -14.96 1.09 11.35
N LEU A 38 -13.87 1.72 11.81
CA LEU A 38 -13.55 3.10 11.43
C LEU A 38 -12.34 3.24 10.49
N GLY A 39 -11.51 2.21 10.34
CA GLY A 39 -10.29 2.27 9.52
C GLY A 39 -10.55 2.46 8.03
N GLY A 40 -11.64 1.90 7.51
CA GLY A 40 -12.02 1.94 6.08
C GLY A 40 -12.81 3.18 5.63
N GLN A 41 -13.08 4.14 6.52
CA GLN A 41 -13.93 5.30 6.21
C GLN A 41 -13.38 6.19 5.08
N GLY A 42 -14.27 6.87 4.36
CA GLY A 42 -13.93 7.77 3.24
C GLY A 42 -14.09 7.15 1.85
N GLY A 43 -14.37 5.85 1.76
CA GLY A 43 -14.62 5.15 0.50
C GLY A 43 -13.35 4.85 -0.31
N TYR A 44 -13.51 4.03 -1.35
CA TYR A 44 -12.39 3.50 -2.13
C TYR A 44 -11.50 4.59 -2.76
N PHE A 45 -12.09 5.69 -3.25
CA PHE A 45 -11.33 6.77 -3.85
C PHE A 45 -10.40 7.47 -2.85
N TYR A 46 -10.91 7.84 -1.67
CA TYR A 46 -10.08 8.44 -0.62
C TYR A 46 -8.97 7.49 -0.17
N GLN A 47 -9.29 6.20 0.00
CA GLN A 47 -8.29 5.20 0.37
C GLN A 47 -7.21 5.07 -0.70
N THR A 48 -7.57 5.04 -1.99
CA THR A 48 -6.61 5.03 -3.10
C THR A 48 -5.72 6.28 -3.10
N LEU A 49 -6.30 7.45 -2.81
CA LEU A 49 -5.53 8.70 -2.67
C LEU A 49 -4.51 8.62 -1.52
N VAL A 50 -4.92 8.13 -0.35
CA VAL A 50 -4.03 8.01 0.82
C VAL A 50 -2.95 6.94 0.60
N VAL A 51 -3.31 5.85 -0.07
CA VAL A 51 -2.48 4.66 -0.19
C VAL A 51 -1.42 4.77 -1.28
N SER A 52 -1.75 5.28 -2.47
CA SER A 52 -0.85 5.28 -3.64
C SER A 52 -0.68 6.65 -4.30
N ILE A 53 -1.76 7.32 -4.72
CA ILE A 53 -1.66 8.56 -5.52
C ILE A 53 -1.01 9.68 -4.71
N GLY A 54 -1.42 9.85 -3.45
CA GLY A 54 -0.91 10.88 -2.57
C GLY A 54 0.58 10.74 -2.28
N PRO A 55 1.05 9.56 -1.84
CA PRO A 55 2.48 9.27 -1.71
C PRO A 55 3.28 9.51 -2.99
N PHE A 56 2.79 9.06 -4.14
CA PHE A 56 3.47 9.31 -5.42
C PHE A 56 3.64 10.82 -5.68
N LEU A 57 2.57 11.60 -5.50
CA LEU A 57 2.61 13.05 -5.71
C LEU A 57 3.53 13.75 -4.70
N SER A 58 3.56 13.33 -3.44
CA SER A 58 4.49 13.91 -2.48
C SER A 58 5.94 13.63 -2.88
N PHE A 59 6.27 12.40 -3.31
CA PHE A 59 7.62 12.06 -3.79
C PHE A 59 8.01 12.85 -5.05
N LEU A 60 7.07 12.99 -5.99
CA LEU A 60 7.27 13.78 -7.20
C LEU A 60 7.52 15.26 -6.88
N LEU A 61 6.72 15.84 -6.00
CA LEU A 61 6.84 17.24 -5.59
C LEU A 61 8.15 17.50 -4.83
N PHE A 62 8.54 16.63 -3.90
CA PHE A 62 9.84 16.74 -3.23
C PHE A 62 11.01 16.68 -4.23
N SER A 63 10.94 15.73 -5.16
CA SER A 63 11.98 15.56 -6.17
C SER A 63 12.07 16.77 -7.11
N LYS A 64 10.92 17.32 -7.53
CA LYS A 64 10.85 18.52 -8.38
C LYS A 64 11.32 19.77 -7.64
N ALA A 65 10.78 20.04 -6.45
CA ALA A 65 11.14 21.19 -5.62
C ALA A 65 12.65 21.28 -5.41
N ARG A 66 13.28 20.12 -5.22
CA ARG A 66 14.72 20.07 -5.03
C ARG A 66 15.52 20.22 -6.32
N ALA A 67 15.05 19.65 -7.42
CA ALA A 67 15.70 19.83 -8.72
C ALA A 67 15.63 21.29 -9.19
N SER A 68 14.54 22.00 -8.90
CA SER A 68 14.36 23.42 -9.26
C SER A 68 14.82 24.41 -8.18
N ASN A 69 15.14 23.95 -6.97
CA ASN A 69 15.34 24.78 -5.77
C ASN A 69 14.18 25.75 -5.46
N ASP A 70 12.95 25.34 -5.80
CA ASP A 70 11.75 26.14 -5.60
C ASP A 70 11.16 25.90 -4.20
N SER A 71 11.19 26.93 -3.35
CA SER A 71 10.69 26.89 -1.98
C SER A 71 9.17 26.74 -1.90
N MET A 72 8.43 27.26 -2.88
CA MET A 72 6.98 27.11 -2.94
C MET A 72 6.61 25.66 -3.27
N LEU A 73 7.31 25.03 -4.21
CA LEU A 73 7.12 23.60 -4.49
C LEU A 73 7.46 22.73 -3.28
N LEU A 74 8.48 23.12 -2.49
CA LEU A 74 8.82 22.41 -1.25
C LEU A 74 7.69 22.53 -0.22
N LEU A 75 7.12 23.72 -0.04
CA LEU A 75 5.98 23.92 0.85
C LEU A 75 4.77 23.07 0.43
N ILE A 76 4.50 23.02 -0.88
CA ILE A 76 3.43 22.18 -1.43
C ILE A 76 3.72 20.69 -1.21
N ALA A 77 4.98 20.26 -1.37
CA ALA A 77 5.41 18.89 -1.09
C ALA A 77 5.20 18.51 0.38
N LEU A 78 5.56 19.41 1.31
CA LEU A 78 5.37 19.24 2.75
C LEU A 78 3.88 19.16 3.10
N ALA A 79 3.05 20.04 2.55
CA ALA A 79 1.60 20.01 2.75
C ALA A 79 0.99 18.69 2.25
N MET A 80 1.43 18.21 1.08
CA MET A 80 0.99 16.92 0.53
C MET A 80 1.44 15.75 1.41
N ALA A 81 2.68 15.76 1.88
CA ALA A 81 3.21 14.72 2.75
C ALA A 81 2.49 14.67 4.11
N ALA A 82 2.16 15.84 4.68
CA ALA A 82 1.38 15.94 5.90
C ALA A 82 -0.04 15.39 5.69
N ALA A 83 -0.68 15.69 4.56
CA ALA A 83 -2.00 15.15 4.22
C ALA A 83 -1.98 13.62 4.08
N VAL A 84 -0.95 13.06 3.44
CA VAL A 84 -0.76 11.60 3.32
C VAL A 84 -0.54 10.95 4.69
N LEU A 85 0.32 11.54 5.53
CA LEU A 85 0.56 11.05 6.88
C LEU A 85 -0.70 11.07 7.74
N ALA A 86 -1.46 12.18 7.71
CA ALA A 86 -2.72 12.30 8.41
C ALA A 86 -3.70 11.20 7.95
N GLY A 87 -3.85 11.00 6.64
CA GLY A 87 -4.68 9.94 6.08
C GLY A 87 -4.25 8.54 6.54
N LYS A 88 -2.95 8.23 6.49
CA LYS A 88 -2.41 6.91 6.89
C LYS A 88 -2.56 6.68 8.40
N ILE A 89 -2.35 7.69 9.24
CA ILE A 89 -2.58 7.61 10.69
C ILE A 89 -4.08 7.43 10.97
N GLY A 90 -4.95 8.16 10.26
CA GLY A 90 -6.41 8.06 10.37
C GLY A 90 -7.02 6.75 9.88
N SER A 91 -6.23 5.87 9.25
CA SER A 91 -6.63 4.50 8.94
C SER A 91 -6.53 3.56 10.15
N PHE A 92 -5.89 4.00 11.23
CA PHE A 92 -5.61 3.22 12.45
C PHE A 92 -4.81 1.92 12.20
N GLN A 93 -4.24 1.76 11.01
CA GLN A 93 -3.38 0.63 10.67
C GLN A 93 -1.95 0.88 11.15
N LYS A 94 -1.31 -0.17 11.69
CA LYS A 94 0.00 -0.09 12.36
C LYS A 94 1.16 0.26 11.41
N ILE A 95 1.08 -0.22 10.17
CA ILE A 95 2.23 -0.31 9.25
C ILE A 95 2.25 0.76 8.14
N PRO A 96 1.12 1.22 7.54
CA PRO A 96 1.16 2.06 6.35
C PRO A 96 1.93 3.37 6.50
N TRP A 97 1.84 4.05 7.65
CA TRP A 97 2.56 5.30 7.90
C TRP A 97 4.07 5.07 8.06
N VAL A 98 4.49 3.96 8.69
CA VAL A 98 5.90 3.55 8.79
C VAL A 98 6.49 3.32 7.41
N ILE A 99 5.78 2.57 6.55
CA ILE A 99 6.24 2.31 5.18
C ILE A 99 6.40 3.63 4.41
N TYR A 100 5.45 4.55 4.56
CA TYR A 100 5.56 5.86 3.90
C TYR A 100 6.78 6.66 4.35
N LEU A 101 7.11 6.66 5.65
CA LEU A 101 8.33 7.29 6.15
C LEU A 101 9.60 6.61 5.60
N LEU A 102 9.62 5.29 5.52
CA LEU A 102 10.72 4.55 4.91
C LEU A 102 10.87 4.87 3.42
N GLN A 103 9.77 5.01 2.70
CA GLN A 103 9.77 5.46 1.31
C GLN A 103 10.33 6.88 1.16
N LEU A 104 9.99 7.81 2.06
CA LEU A 104 10.61 9.14 2.09
C LEU A 104 12.12 9.05 2.32
N LEU A 105 12.58 8.23 3.27
CA LEU A 105 14.01 7.99 3.48
C LEU A 105 14.68 7.41 2.23
N MET A 106 14.04 6.45 1.58
CA MET A 106 14.50 5.86 0.33
C MET A 106 14.60 6.91 -0.78
N LEU A 107 13.63 7.82 -0.89
CA LEU A 107 13.66 8.92 -1.85
C LEU A 107 14.87 9.82 -1.64
N PHE A 108 15.13 10.24 -0.39
CA PHE A 108 16.29 11.05 -0.05
C PHE A 108 17.61 10.33 -0.36
N GLN A 109 17.65 9.01 -0.19
CA GLN A 109 18.81 8.20 -0.56
C GLN A 109 19.02 8.15 -2.08
N VAL A 110 18.00 7.71 -2.84
CA VAL A 110 18.02 7.57 -4.31
C VAL A 110 18.41 8.89 -4.97
N TRP A 111 17.92 10.00 -4.41
CA TRP A 111 18.28 11.32 -4.88
C TRP A 111 19.79 11.60 -4.74
N LYS A 112 20.42 11.29 -3.59
CA LYS A 112 21.87 11.47 -3.41
C LYS A 112 22.68 10.50 -4.27
N ARG A 113 22.38 9.20 -4.23
CA ARG A 113 23.09 8.14 -4.96
C ARG A 113 22.12 6.98 -5.23
N LEU A 114 22.20 6.42 -6.44
CA LEU A 114 21.44 5.22 -6.80
C LEU A 114 22.04 3.94 -6.19
N ASP A 115 23.28 4.03 -5.68
CA ASP A 115 23.95 2.90 -5.06
C ASP A 115 23.44 2.61 -3.65
N PHE A 116 23.09 1.35 -3.42
CA PHE A 116 22.79 0.79 -2.10
C PHE A 116 24.04 0.14 -1.54
N SER A 117 24.70 0.80 -0.58
CA SER A 117 25.68 0.12 0.26
C SER A 117 24.97 -0.74 1.29
N PHE A 118 25.60 -1.85 1.68
CA PHE A 118 25.09 -2.75 2.72
C PHE A 118 24.69 -1.99 4.00
N GLY A 119 25.50 -1.01 4.43
CA GLY A 119 25.20 -0.21 5.62
C GLY A 119 23.91 0.61 5.51
N ARG A 120 23.53 1.10 4.32
CA ARG A 120 22.25 1.81 4.13
C ARG A 120 21.06 0.87 4.10
N ALA A 121 21.23 -0.29 3.48
CA ALA A 121 20.21 -1.35 3.53
C ALA A 121 19.96 -1.79 4.98
N ALA A 122 21.04 -1.97 5.76
CA ALA A 122 20.96 -2.28 7.19
C ALA A 122 20.26 -1.16 7.98
N LEU A 123 20.56 0.12 7.71
CA LEU A 123 19.88 1.25 8.35
C LEU A 123 18.38 1.25 8.07
N LEU A 124 17.97 1.06 6.80
CA LEU A 124 16.55 0.99 6.44
C LEU A 124 15.85 -0.19 7.11
N LEU A 125 16.52 -1.35 7.19
CA LEU A 125 16.02 -2.51 7.89
C LEU A 125 15.84 -2.23 9.40
N ILE A 126 16.82 -1.59 10.04
CA ILE A 126 16.72 -1.19 11.45
C ILE A 126 15.57 -0.21 11.65
N CYS A 127 15.41 0.80 10.79
CA CYS A 127 14.29 1.73 10.85
C CYS A 127 12.94 1.02 10.68
N LEU A 128 12.86 0.03 9.78
CA LEU A 128 11.66 -0.78 9.58
C LEU A 128 11.33 -1.60 10.83
N LEU A 129 12.31 -2.31 11.39
CA LEU A 129 12.13 -3.14 12.59
C LEU A 129 11.78 -2.29 13.80
N ALA A 130 12.46 -1.15 14.01
CA ALA A 130 12.17 -0.22 15.09
C ALA A 130 10.76 0.39 14.95
N GLY A 131 10.36 0.77 13.73
CA GLY A 131 9.02 1.26 13.44
C GLY A 131 7.95 0.20 13.68
N ALA A 132 8.19 -1.04 13.25
CA ALA A 132 7.29 -2.17 13.48
C ALA A 132 7.16 -2.52 14.97
N LEU A 133 8.25 -2.47 15.73
CA LEU A 133 8.26 -2.63 17.19
C LEU A 133 7.45 -1.53 17.87
N ALA A 134 7.71 -0.26 17.55
CA ALA A 134 6.97 0.87 18.12
C ALA A 134 5.46 0.78 17.82
N ALA A 135 5.10 0.46 16.57
CA ALA A 135 3.70 0.29 16.18
C ALA A 135 3.03 -0.92 16.85
N SER A 136 3.80 -1.99 17.12
CA SER A 136 3.30 -3.18 17.82
C SER A 136 3.10 -2.91 19.30
N PHE A 137 4.03 -2.20 19.94
CA PHE A 137 3.94 -1.80 21.34
C PHE A 137 2.68 -0.94 21.61
N VAL A 138 2.41 0.03 20.75
CA VAL A 138 1.19 0.86 20.83
C VAL A 138 -0.09 0.04 20.71
N ALA A 139 -0.05 -1.05 19.95
CA ALA A 139 -1.25 -1.78 19.59
C ALA A 139 -1.43 -3.11 20.33
N LEU A 140 -0.44 -3.53 21.12
CA LEU A 140 -0.44 -4.70 21.98
C LEU A 140 0.32 -4.34 23.28
N PRO A 141 -0.22 -3.41 24.08
CA PRO A 141 0.47 -2.90 25.28
C PRO A 141 0.64 -3.94 26.38
N GLU A 142 -0.11 -5.05 26.29
CA GLU A 142 -0.07 -6.18 27.22
C GLU A 142 1.16 -7.08 27.04
N LEU A 143 1.83 -7.02 25.88
CA LEU A 143 2.97 -7.88 25.57
C LEU A 143 4.28 -7.27 26.07
N ASP A 144 5.12 -8.10 26.68
CA ASP A 144 6.49 -7.71 27.03
C ASP A 144 7.41 -7.62 25.78
N ALA A 145 8.63 -7.11 25.95
CA ALA A 145 9.56 -6.89 24.84
C ALA A 145 9.95 -8.20 24.11
N SER A 146 10.07 -9.31 24.85
CA SER A 146 10.36 -10.64 24.28
C SER A 146 9.20 -11.16 23.46
N GLN A 147 7.98 -11.08 23.99
CA GLN A 147 6.75 -11.49 23.33
C GLN A 147 6.47 -10.64 22.09
N LEU A 148 6.81 -9.34 22.13
CA LEU A 148 6.72 -8.48 20.95
C LEU A 148 7.71 -8.89 19.86
N ALA A 149 8.94 -9.26 20.21
CA ALA A 149 9.92 -9.76 19.26
C ALA A 149 9.45 -11.08 18.63
N GLU A 150 8.96 -12.02 19.44
CA GLU A 150 8.36 -13.28 18.97
C GLU A 150 7.15 -13.02 18.07
N PHE A 151 6.25 -12.12 18.48
CA PHE A 151 5.09 -11.72 17.69
C PHE A 151 5.48 -11.16 16.32
N LEU A 152 6.53 -10.34 16.25
CA LEU A 152 7.02 -9.82 14.98
C LEU A 152 7.62 -10.92 14.10
N VAL A 153 8.43 -11.82 14.66
CA VAL A 153 8.98 -12.97 13.93
C VAL A 153 7.85 -13.84 13.38
N TYR A 154 6.86 -14.17 14.22
CA TYR A 154 5.67 -14.90 13.83
C TYR A 154 4.94 -14.17 12.69
N ARG A 155 4.71 -12.86 12.82
CA ARG A 155 4.00 -12.04 11.82
C ARG A 155 4.70 -11.93 10.48
N PHE A 156 6.02 -11.76 10.45
CA PHE A 156 6.75 -11.61 9.20
C PHE A 156 6.99 -12.92 8.47
N PHE A 157 7.24 -14.01 9.20
CA PHE A 157 7.71 -15.27 8.60
C PHE A 157 6.68 -16.40 8.65
N GLN A 158 5.99 -16.58 9.77
CA GLN A 158 5.17 -17.76 9.99
C GLN A 158 3.73 -17.55 9.50
N VAL A 159 3.11 -16.41 9.84
CA VAL A 159 1.71 -16.12 9.47
C VAL A 159 1.49 -16.21 7.97
N ASN A 160 2.36 -15.61 7.15
CA ASN A 160 2.17 -15.64 5.69
C ASN A 160 2.21 -17.07 5.14
N ALA A 161 3.10 -17.91 5.64
CA ALA A 161 3.21 -19.32 5.24
C ALA A 161 2.01 -20.16 5.74
N GLU A 162 1.63 -19.96 7.01
CA GLU A 162 0.47 -20.60 7.63
C GLU A 162 -0.81 -20.30 6.85
N VAL A 163 -1.01 -19.05 6.46
CA VAL A 163 -2.21 -18.59 5.74
C VAL A 163 -2.27 -19.16 4.34
N VAL A 164 -1.14 -19.22 3.63
CA VAL A 164 -1.07 -19.89 2.32
C VAL A 164 -1.41 -21.37 2.49
N TYR A 165 -0.82 -22.06 3.48
CA TYR A 165 -1.11 -23.47 3.74
C TYR A 165 -2.60 -23.69 4.08
N GLN A 166 -3.17 -22.90 4.97
CA GLN A 166 -4.59 -22.94 5.33
C GLN A 166 -5.49 -22.70 4.12
N THR A 167 -5.12 -21.75 3.25
CA THR A 167 -5.89 -21.46 2.03
C THR A 167 -5.89 -22.65 1.07
N PHE A 168 -4.74 -23.31 0.89
CA PHE A 168 -4.63 -24.53 0.06
C PHE A 168 -5.32 -25.74 0.68
N TYR A 169 -5.43 -25.79 2.01
CA TYR A 169 -6.17 -26.83 2.71
C TYR A 169 -7.69 -26.65 2.55
N VAL A 170 -8.17 -25.40 2.69
CA VAL A 170 -9.61 -25.07 2.61
C VAL A 170 -10.13 -25.14 1.18
N TYR A 171 -9.40 -24.59 0.21
CA TYR A 171 -9.80 -24.58 -1.19
C TYR A 171 -9.01 -25.62 -2.01
N PRO A 172 -9.63 -26.44 -2.87
CA PRO A 172 -11.07 -26.54 -3.11
C PRO A 172 -11.80 -27.56 -2.22
N HIS A 173 -11.11 -28.19 -1.25
CA HIS A 173 -11.62 -29.40 -0.59
C HIS A 173 -12.86 -29.15 0.30
N TYR A 174 -12.91 -28.00 0.97
CA TYR A 174 -14.01 -27.60 1.85
C TYR A 174 -14.83 -26.43 1.28
N LEU A 175 -14.17 -25.50 0.59
CA LEU A 175 -14.82 -24.41 -0.13
C LEU A 175 -14.47 -24.50 -1.62
N PRO A 176 -15.44 -24.38 -2.54
CA PRO A 176 -15.16 -24.43 -3.97
C PRO A 176 -14.34 -23.21 -4.42
N HIS A 177 -13.61 -23.35 -5.52
CA HIS A 177 -12.97 -22.20 -6.16
C HIS A 177 -13.98 -21.10 -6.49
N THR A 178 -13.56 -19.86 -6.35
CA THR A 178 -14.42 -18.67 -6.52
C THR A 178 -14.53 -18.22 -7.97
N TRP A 179 -13.71 -18.74 -8.89
CA TRP A 179 -13.76 -18.40 -10.32
C TRP A 179 -13.68 -16.90 -10.62
N GLY A 180 -12.90 -16.16 -9.83
CA GLY A 180 -12.74 -14.71 -9.96
C GLY A 180 -13.73 -13.89 -9.14
N MET A 181 -14.70 -14.51 -8.46
CA MET A 181 -15.64 -13.80 -7.58
C MET A 181 -14.99 -13.19 -6.34
N ASN A 182 -13.74 -13.56 -6.02
CA ASN A 182 -12.93 -12.91 -4.98
C ASN A 182 -12.37 -11.55 -5.45
N ILE A 183 -12.38 -11.27 -6.76
CA ILE A 183 -11.90 -10.01 -7.33
C ILE A 183 -13.03 -8.99 -7.23
N GLY A 184 -12.85 -7.95 -6.41
CA GLY A 184 -13.93 -7.00 -6.09
C GLY A 184 -14.59 -6.34 -7.31
N LEU A 185 -13.82 -6.10 -8.38
CA LEU A 185 -14.37 -5.55 -9.63
C LEU A 185 -15.25 -6.57 -10.37
N ILE A 186 -14.86 -7.83 -10.42
CA ILE A 186 -15.67 -8.90 -11.02
C ILE A 186 -16.93 -9.11 -10.17
N HIS A 187 -16.77 -9.18 -8.85
CA HIS A 187 -17.89 -9.29 -7.91
C HIS A 187 -18.87 -8.13 -8.03
N SER A 188 -18.41 -6.89 -8.25
CA SER A 188 -19.31 -5.75 -8.41
C SER A 188 -20.19 -5.83 -9.67
N ILE A 189 -19.76 -6.56 -10.70
CA ILE A 189 -20.47 -6.69 -11.97
C ILE A 189 -21.35 -7.94 -11.98
N PHE A 190 -20.82 -9.06 -11.48
CA PHE A 190 -21.44 -10.39 -11.62
C PHE A 190 -21.92 -10.99 -10.29
N GLY A 191 -21.55 -10.40 -9.15
CA GLY A 191 -21.83 -10.93 -7.82
C GLY A 191 -23.19 -10.52 -7.27
N SER A 192 -23.70 -11.36 -6.39
CA SER A 192 -24.88 -11.09 -5.58
C SER A 192 -24.49 -11.01 -4.12
N GLY A 193 -24.82 -9.91 -3.44
CA GLY A 193 -24.54 -9.72 -2.01
C GLY A 193 -23.27 -8.93 -1.72
N GLU A 194 -22.78 -9.04 -0.49
CA GLU A 194 -21.53 -8.40 -0.06
C GLU A 194 -20.32 -9.26 -0.43
N LEU A 195 -19.26 -8.62 -0.93
CA LEU A 195 -18.01 -9.30 -1.24
C LEU A 195 -17.38 -9.82 0.07
N SER A 196 -17.29 -11.14 0.19
CA SER A 196 -16.52 -11.78 1.25
C SER A 196 -15.15 -12.19 0.72
N ALA A 197 -14.11 -11.50 1.16
CA ALA A 197 -12.75 -11.81 0.72
C ALA A 197 -12.32 -13.22 1.16
N ALA A 198 -11.55 -13.90 0.31
CA ALA A 198 -11.15 -15.29 0.52
C ALA A 198 -10.46 -15.52 1.88
N HIS A 199 -9.55 -14.62 2.26
CA HIS A 199 -8.86 -14.71 3.55
C HIS A 199 -9.81 -14.62 4.75
N THR A 200 -10.93 -13.87 4.64
CA THR A 200 -11.96 -13.82 5.67
C THR A 200 -12.73 -15.14 5.76
N GLN A 201 -13.02 -15.76 4.61
CA GLN A 201 -13.69 -17.07 4.57
C GLN A 201 -12.81 -18.17 5.19
N VAL A 202 -11.50 -18.17 4.89
CA VAL A 202 -10.52 -19.08 5.52
C VAL A 202 -10.44 -18.84 7.02
N ALA A 203 -10.37 -17.58 7.47
CA ALA A 203 -10.35 -17.25 8.89
C ALA A 203 -11.59 -17.78 9.63
N ASN A 204 -12.77 -17.56 9.04
CA ASN A 204 -14.04 -18.03 9.61
C ASN A 204 -14.12 -19.57 9.65
N PHE A 205 -13.57 -20.27 8.66
CA PHE A 205 -13.51 -21.74 8.65
C PHE A 205 -12.76 -22.29 9.87
N PHE A 206 -11.69 -21.62 10.31
CA PHE A 206 -10.92 -21.98 11.50
C PHE A 206 -11.46 -21.33 12.81
N GLY A 207 -12.64 -20.71 12.78
CA GLY A 207 -13.23 -20.05 13.94
C GLY A 207 -12.52 -18.76 14.38
N ALA A 208 -11.66 -18.19 13.54
CA ALA A 208 -10.93 -16.96 13.80
C ALA A 208 -11.70 -15.73 13.27
N GLU A 209 -12.94 -15.54 13.72
CA GLU A 209 -13.79 -14.45 13.26
C GLU A 209 -13.14 -13.07 13.48
N GLY A 210 -13.16 -12.23 12.44
CA GLY A 210 -12.55 -10.89 12.47
C GLY A 210 -11.02 -10.87 12.33
N ALA A 211 -10.37 -12.03 12.16
CA ALA A 211 -8.97 -12.09 11.77
C ALA A 211 -8.83 -11.83 10.26
N THR A 212 -8.07 -10.81 9.90
CA THR A 212 -7.58 -10.63 8.54
C THR A 212 -6.18 -11.24 8.45
N PHE A 213 -6.08 -12.28 7.64
CA PHE A 213 -4.82 -12.93 7.35
C PHE A 213 -4.29 -12.42 6.01
N ASP A 214 -3.14 -11.77 6.06
CA ASP A 214 -2.46 -11.30 4.85
C ASP A 214 -1.94 -12.53 4.11
N ALA A 215 -2.54 -12.82 2.96
CA ALA A 215 -2.11 -13.91 2.09
C ALA A 215 -1.37 -13.32 0.89
N PHE A 216 -0.30 -13.98 0.45
CA PHE A 216 0.35 -13.62 -0.81
C PHE A 216 -0.66 -13.68 -1.95
N TYR A 217 -0.43 -12.89 -3.01
CA TYR A 217 -1.28 -12.92 -4.21
C TYR A 217 -1.49 -14.34 -4.79
N ILE A 218 -0.56 -15.26 -4.52
CA ILE A 218 -0.61 -16.68 -4.91
C ILE A 218 -1.81 -17.38 -4.25
N ALA A 219 -2.11 -17.08 -2.99
CA ALA A 219 -3.23 -17.68 -2.28
C ALA A 219 -4.58 -17.24 -2.90
N ASP A 220 -4.74 -15.96 -3.21
CA ASP A 220 -5.95 -15.48 -3.92
C ASP A 220 -6.05 -16.09 -5.33
N ALA A 221 -4.95 -16.20 -6.05
CA ALA A 221 -4.92 -16.83 -7.37
C ALA A 221 -5.29 -18.33 -7.31
N TRP A 222 -4.86 -19.03 -6.25
CA TRP A 222 -5.27 -20.40 -5.96
C TRP A 222 -6.77 -20.48 -5.68
N VAL A 223 -7.30 -19.58 -4.83
CA VAL A 223 -8.72 -19.56 -4.49
C VAL A 223 -9.58 -19.38 -5.74
N ASP A 224 -9.20 -18.47 -6.63
CA ASP A 224 -9.98 -18.19 -7.83
C ASP A 224 -9.88 -19.29 -8.89
N PHE A 225 -8.67 -19.79 -9.21
CA PHE A 225 -8.47 -20.66 -10.39
C PHE A 225 -7.47 -21.81 -10.18
N GLY A 226 -7.17 -22.19 -8.94
CA GLY A 226 -6.25 -23.28 -8.60
C GLY A 226 -4.84 -23.09 -9.15
N TYR A 227 -4.18 -24.18 -9.56
CA TYR A 227 -2.81 -24.13 -10.12
C TYR A 227 -2.71 -23.28 -11.39
N GLY A 228 -3.75 -23.28 -12.23
CA GLY A 228 -3.80 -22.45 -13.43
C GLY A 228 -3.77 -20.96 -13.08
N GLY A 229 -4.54 -20.56 -12.07
CA GLY A 229 -4.53 -19.21 -11.51
C GLY A 229 -3.17 -18.79 -10.99
N VAL A 230 -2.55 -19.64 -10.17
CA VAL A 230 -1.21 -19.40 -9.62
C VAL A 230 -0.19 -19.18 -10.74
N MET A 231 -0.15 -20.07 -11.73
CA MET A 231 0.78 -19.97 -12.86
C MET A 231 0.57 -18.67 -13.65
N VAL A 232 -0.66 -18.37 -14.06
CA VAL A 232 -0.97 -17.18 -14.87
C VAL A 232 -0.71 -15.90 -14.08
N MET A 233 -1.11 -15.85 -12.81
CA MET A 233 -0.93 -14.67 -11.98
C MET A 233 0.54 -14.41 -11.67
N SER A 234 1.35 -15.45 -11.43
CA SER A 234 2.80 -15.28 -11.24
C SER A 234 3.49 -14.77 -12.50
N LEU A 235 3.11 -15.26 -13.68
CA LEU A 235 3.62 -14.72 -14.96
C LEU A 235 3.19 -13.25 -15.15
N LEU A 236 1.94 -12.92 -14.85
CA LEU A 236 1.42 -11.55 -14.96
C LEU A 236 2.13 -10.60 -14.01
N VAL A 237 2.31 -10.98 -12.75
CA VAL A 237 3.06 -10.20 -11.75
C VAL A 237 4.50 -9.98 -12.21
N GLY A 238 5.19 -11.03 -12.68
CA GLY A 238 6.54 -10.91 -13.22
C GLY A 238 6.62 -9.96 -14.42
N PHE A 239 5.68 -10.09 -15.36
CA PHE A 239 5.57 -9.21 -16.52
C PHE A 239 5.32 -7.75 -16.13
N VAL A 240 4.37 -7.50 -15.23
CA VAL A 240 4.05 -6.15 -14.74
C VAL A 240 5.24 -5.52 -14.04
N VAL A 241 5.83 -6.21 -13.07
CA VAL A 241 6.98 -5.70 -12.32
C VAL A 241 8.14 -5.39 -13.27
N LYS A 242 8.44 -6.29 -14.20
CA LYS A 242 9.51 -6.07 -15.17
C LYS A 242 9.21 -4.93 -16.14
N SER A 243 7.96 -4.78 -16.56
CA SER A 243 7.53 -3.68 -17.43
C SER A 243 7.68 -2.33 -16.73
N VAL A 244 7.28 -2.25 -15.45
CA VAL A 244 7.46 -1.03 -14.64
C VAL A 244 8.94 -0.72 -14.43
N ASP A 245 9.76 -1.72 -14.12
CA ASP A 245 11.22 -1.57 -14.01
C ASP A 245 11.85 -1.03 -15.31
N CYS A 246 11.55 -1.67 -16.45
CA CYS A 246 12.01 -1.20 -17.76
C CYS A 246 11.52 0.22 -18.09
N PHE A 247 10.26 0.54 -17.77
CA PHE A 247 9.70 1.86 -17.97
C PHE A 247 10.44 2.92 -17.14
N VAL A 248 10.62 2.68 -15.84
CA VAL A 248 11.30 3.62 -14.94
C VAL A 248 12.77 3.78 -15.31
N THR A 249 13.47 2.69 -15.61
CA THR A 249 14.89 2.72 -16.00
C THR A 249 15.11 3.44 -17.34
N SER A 250 14.19 3.32 -18.28
CA SER A 250 14.27 4.03 -19.57
C SER A 250 14.23 5.56 -19.45
N MET A 251 13.66 6.10 -18.36
CA MET A 251 13.61 7.55 -18.12
C MET A 251 14.93 8.14 -17.60
N GLY A 252 15.88 7.30 -17.19
CA GLY A 252 17.08 7.75 -16.47
C GLY A 252 16.77 8.40 -15.12
N LYS A 253 17.74 9.12 -14.54
CA LYS A 253 17.60 9.74 -13.22
C LYS A 253 16.85 11.08 -13.28
N THR A 254 15.53 11.01 -13.40
CA THR A 254 14.63 12.18 -13.38
C THR A 254 13.79 12.24 -12.09
N PRO A 255 13.25 13.41 -11.70
CA PRO A 255 12.32 13.51 -10.58
C PRO A 255 11.12 12.56 -10.68
N LEU A 256 10.62 12.34 -11.89
CA LEU A 256 9.53 11.41 -12.17
C LEU A 256 9.96 9.95 -11.96
N ALA A 257 11.11 9.55 -12.51
CA ALA A 257 11.63 8.19 -12.36
C ALA A 257 11.89 7.85 -10.87
N MET A 258 12.45 8.79 -10.10
CA MET A 258 12.67 8.60 -8.66
C MET A 258 11.36 8.42 -7.89
N ALA A 259 10.34 9.25 -8.18
CA ALA A 259 9.03 9.12 -7.57
C ALA A 259 8.33 7.80 -7.93
N LEU A 260 8.42 7.38 -9.19
CA LEU A 260 7.88 6.10 -9.66
C LEU A 260 8.57 4.93 -8.96
N LEU A 261 9.91 4.91 -8.94
CA LEU A 261 10.70 3.86 -8.29
C LEU A 261 10.31 3.69 -6.82
N VAL A 262 10.29 4.80 -6.07
CA VAL A 262 9.95 4.78 -4.64
C VAL A 262 8.49 4.41 -4.41
N SER A 263 7.56 4.90 -5.24
CA SER A 263 6.15 4.52 -5.12
C SER A 263 5.92 3.03 -5.42
N GLY A 264 6.65 2.48 -6.39
CA GLY A 264 6.53 1.08 -6.80
C GLY A 264 6.92 0.08 -5.71
N THR A 265 7.80 0.46 -4.78
CA THR A 265 8.18 -0.42 -3.66
C THR A 265 7.00 -0.75 -2.74
N TYR A 266 6.03 0.16 -2.60
CA TYR A 266 4.80 -0.13 -1.86
C TYR A 266 3.90 -1.11 -2.61
N GLY A 267 3.78 -0.97 -3.94
CA GLY A 267 3.07 -1.93 -4.78
C GLY A 267 3.68 -3.33 -4.70
N LEU A 268 5.02 -3.43 -4.68
CA LEU A 268 5.74 -4.70 -4.46
C LEU A 268 5.49 -5.27 -3.07
N PHE A 269 5.50 -4.42 -2.04
CA PHE A 269 5.15 -4.84 -0.68
C PHE A 269 3.70 -5.34 -0.60
N GLN A 270 2.77 -4.68 -1.29
CA GLN A 270 1.37 -5.11 -1.35
C GLN A 270 1.20 -6.50 -1.97
N LEU A 271 1.98 -6.85 -3.01
CA LEU A 271 1.97 -8.23 -3.53
C LEU A 271 2.33 -9.29 -2.48
N MET A 272 3.04 -8.91 -1.42
CA MET A 272 3.39 -9.78 -0.31
C MET A 272 2.30 -9.87 0.78
N VAL A 273 1.26 -9.06 0.75
CA VAL A 273 0.26 -9.03 1.84
C VAL A 273 -1.18 -9.02 1.34
N THR A 274 -1.40 -8.95 0.03
CA THR A 274 -2.74 -8.91 -0.56
C THR A 274 -2.76 -9.46 -1.99
N SER A 275 -3.95 -9.43 -2.60
CA SER A 275 -4.19 -9.84 -3.98
C SER A 275 -3.39 -9.01 -4.99
N ALA A 276 -3.09 -9.62 -6.15
CA ALA A 276 -2.41 -8.93 -7.24
C ALA A 276 -3.20 -7.71 -7.74
N PHE A 277 -4.52 -7.79 -7.83
CA PHE A 277 -5.37 -6.68 -8.28
C PHE A 277 -5.31 -5.49 -7.32
N THR A 278 -5.36 -5.75 -6.00
CA THR A 278 -5.22 -4.70 -5.00
C THR A 278 -3.83 -4.05 -5.11
N ALA A 279 -2.77 -4.84 -5.28
CA ALA A 279 -1.41 -4.31 -5.45
C ALA A 279 -1.23 -3.49 -6.75
N PHE A 280 -1.83 -3.93 -7.86
CA PHE A 280 -1.78 -3.27 -9.16
C PHE A 280 -2.54 -1.93 -9.15
N LEU A 281 -3.75 -1.92 -8.59
CA LEU A 281 -4.62 -0.76 -8.59
C LEU A 281 -4.39 0.11 -7.35
N SER A 282 -4.88 -0.32 -6.19
CA SER A 282 -4.80 0.45 -4.94
C SER A 282 -3.37 0.66 -4.45
N GLY A 283 -2.53 -0.37 -4.58
CA GLY A 283 -1.10 -0.33 -4.25
C GLY A 283 -0.26 0.49 -5.22
N GLY A 284 -0.83 0.89 -6.36
CA GLY A 284 -0.22 1.83 -7.29
C GLY A 284 0.78 1.23 -8.28
N LEU A 285 1.01 -0.10 -8.25
CA LEU A 285 2.05 -0.72 -9.09
C LEU A 285 1.79 -0.54 -10.58
N VAL A 286 0.53 -0.59 -11.01
CA VAL A 286 0.09 -0.33 -12.40
C VAL A 286 -0.61 1.01 -12.52
N LEU A 287 -1.45 1.37 -11.54
CA LEU A 287 -2.23 2.61 -11.57
C LEU A 287 -1.34 3.86 -11.73
N ILE A 288 -0.25 3.96 -10.97
CA ILE A 288 0.61 5.15 -11.01
C ILE A 288 1.33 5.30 -12.37
N PRO A 289 2.01 4.27 -12.91
CA PRO A 289 2.55 4.34 -14.27
C PRO A 289 1.51 4.72 -15.34
N LEU A 290 0.29 4.15 -15.26
CA LEU A 290 -0.78 4.50 -16.19
C LEU A 290 -1.22 5.96 -16.06
N LEU A 291 -1.35 6.48 -14.84
CA LEU A 291 -1.66 7.90 -14.61
C LEU A 291 -0.56 8.81 -15.19
N VAL A 292 0.70 8.41 -15.06
CA VAL A 292 1.83 9.15 -15.65
C VAL A 292 1.75 9.13 -17.17
N LEU A 293 1.52 7.97 -17.78
CA LEU A 293 1.38 7.85 -19.24
C LEU A 293 0.19 8.66 -19.76
N ALA A 294 -0.96 8.59 -19.09
CA ALA A 294 -2.14 9.38 -19.42
C ALA A 294 -1.85 10.88 -19.30
N SER A 295 -1.16 11.32 -18.24
CA SER A 295 -0.79 12.72 -18.07
C SER A 295 0.19 13.21 -19.14
N ASN A 296 1.15 12.38 -19.55
CA ASN A 296 2.10 12.73 -20.60
C ASN A 296 1.42 12.79 -21.98
N GLY A 297 0.50 11.86 -22.27
CA GLY A 297 -0.33 11.91 -23.47
C GLY A 297 -1.16 13.19 -23.54
N LEU A 298 -1.90 13.49 -22.48
CA LEU A 298 -2.72 14.70 -22.37
C LEU A 298 -1.90 15.99 -22.46
N VAL A 299 -0.76 16.07 -21.77
CA VAL A 299 0.10 17.26 -21.83
C VAL A 299 0.74 17.42 -23.20
N ASN A 300 1.17 16.34 -23.85
CA ASN A 300 1.74 16.41 -25.19
C ASN A 300 0.69 16.76 -26.25
N ASP A 301 -0.56 16.30 -26.10
CA ASP A 301 -1.66 16.66 -27.00
C ASP A 301 -2.14 18.11 -26.79
N VAL A 302 -2.16 18.60 -25.54
CA VAL A 302 -2.45 20.01 -25.22
C VAL A 302 -1.29 20.93 -25.62
N ALA A 303 -0.03 20.49 -25.52
CA ALA A 303 1.14 21.23 -25.99
C ALA A 303 1.25 21.26 -27.52
N ARG A 304 0.75 20.26 -28.25
CA ARG A 304 0.57 20.35 -29.71
C ARG A 304 -0.39 21.46 -30.12
N ALA A 305 -1.32 21.85 -29.25
CA ALA A 305 -2.21 22.99 -29.49
C ALA A 305 -1.58 24.34 -29.14
N ARG A 306 -0.49 24.41 -28.37
CA ARG A 306 0.26 25.64 -28.10
C ARG A 306 1.75 25.41 -27.86
N ILE A 307 2.53 26.00 -28.77
CA ILE A 307 3.94 26.40 -28.68
C ILE A 307 4.94 25.35 -29.22
N GLN A 308 5.25 25.53 -30.49
CA GLN A 308 6.57 25.22 -31.05
C GLN A 308 7.62 25.97 -30.23
N TRP A 309 8.45 25.24 -29.48
CA TRP A 309 9.74 25.77 -29.07
C TRP A 309 10.65 25.75 -30.30
N GLN A 310 10.89 26.93 -30.86
CA GLN A 310 11.95 27.13 -31.85
C GLN A 310 13.29 26.77 -31.23
N ARG A 311 14.12 26.12 -32.03
CA ARG A 311 15.43 25.52 -31.71
C ARG A 311 16.40 26.50 -31.06
#